data_AF-A0A1I5R7H5-F1
#
_entry.id   AF-A0A1I5R7H5-F1
#
_cell.length_a   1.000
_cell.length_b   1.000
_cell.length_c   1.000
_cell.angle_alpha   90.00
_cell.angle_beta   90.00
_cell.angle_gamma   90.00
#
_symmetry.space_group_name_H-M   'P 1'
#
loop_
_entity.id
_entity.type
_entity.pdbx_description
1 polymer ?
#
loop_
_entity_poly.entity_id
_entity_poly.type
_entity_poly.pdbx_seq_one_letter_code
_entity_poly.pdbx_strand_id
1 'polypeptide(L)'
;MLRIIVILALFLTIPLTAKIAPKRPSDVYAYAMLLKKEVEYLRKKAGIDSPFPVVTIDRNKQPRHVIQKALEILSKINRYRLNNNYGAITIPPYPPREITPQDVYDIVRRLDGEVRIFIDNNKFLERLKVEHFEGKTPSDVYMLLWSISLGFDALLGIHGYTPTDVYALSEKVVRISQFLRHSQNIYDNVKKPKKKENMHPNHALYTSINFLKKIAEGEKRLWIEPADIPNTPHRVITPTEVYDALQYNIAELQRIKYRLGLERYFETYKPKEKKTPSDVVQNIEYALALLPDFSFKRKLVQYPVSSLKKTPNQVYAVTEEILRKLYKLKTLRGIQQVPKNPPEIGGLKPIHAYQKGIEAIEKAQRLKIQMGFYPSQVPTAPYRPITPSEVYELILRLDGIVTLLLKKAGDNTEKEYIYETEHSFFSGKTPSDVYYNLWKISRLFDVLSGSQYTPNETYSLAARINKKILLIAEHLGIAHNLNIKLHPVMNKQPKDVFELTVYLYEKLKYFQKRANMSVSDITIPREDNITPNTVYNALRLINAGVNELLIKMGIDAEEAMLSLSKAENKTPSDVYALVNKTLRQIEILFKDSSYSKIE
;
A
#
# COMPACT_ATOMS: atom_id res chain seq x y z
N MET A 1 -57.54 -1.45 -8.63
CA MET A 1 -56.66 -2.09 -7.62
C MET A 1 -55.49 -2.86 -8.23
N LEU A 2 -55.70 -3.76 -9.20
CA LEU A 2 -54.61 -4.59 -9.77
C LEU A 2 -53.43 -3.79 -10.36
N ARG A 3 -53.69 -2.65 -11.02
CA ARG A 3 -52.62 -1.76 -11.56
C ARG A 3 -51.79 -1.06 -10.47
N ILE A 4 -52.34 -0.82 -9.28
CA ILE A 4 -51.61 -0.20 -8.17
C ILE A 4 -50.69 -1.23 -7.49
N ILE A 5 -51.12 -2.49 -7.40
CA ILE A 5 -50.30 -3.60 -6.85
C ILE A 5 -49.10 -3.92 -7.77
N VAL A 6 -49.28 -3.87 -9.09
CA VAL A 6 -48.17 -4.08 -10.05
C VAL A 6 -47.13 -2.96 -9.99
N ILE A 7 -47.55 -1.70 -9.79
CA ILE A 7 -46.62 -0.58 -9.62
C ILE A 7 -45.90 -0.67 -8.26
N LEU A 8 -46.59 -1.06 -7.19
CA LEU A 8 -45.98 -1.23 -5.86
C LEU A 8 -44.95 -2.40 -5.84
N ALA A 9 -45.22 -3.48 -6.58
CA ALA A 9 -44.28 -4.60 -6.74
C ALA A 9 -43.06 -4.22 -7.61
N LEU A 10 -43.22 -3.34 -8.61
CA LEU A 10 -42.09 -2.88 -9.43
C LEU A 10 -41.12 -1.96 -8.67
N PHE A 11 -41.61 -1.19 -7.71
CA PHE A 11 -40.76 -0.30 -6.90
C PHE A 11 -39.97 -1.02 -5.78
N LEU A 12 -40.27 -2.29 -5.49
CA LEU A 12 -39.59 -3.09 -4.47
C LEU A 12 -38.35 -3.85 -4.96
N THR A 13 -38.05 -3.81 -6.26
CA THR A 13 -36.91 -4.54 -6.87
C THR A 13 -35.75 -3.62 -7.24
N ILE A 14 -35.56 -2.49 -6.55
CA ILE A 14 -34.30 -1.75 -6.69
C ILE A 14 -33.23 -2.59 -6.00
N PRO A 15 -32.29 -3.22 -6.73
CA PRO A 15 -31.24 -3.99 -6.08
C PRO A 15 -30.43 -3.02 -5.24
N LEU A 16 -30.54 -3.15 -3.91
CA LEU A 16 -29.74 -2.43 -2.94
C LEU A 16 -28.30 -2.95 -3.04
N THR A 17 -27.58 -2.56 -4.09
CA THR A 17 -26.13 -2.77 -4.13
C THR A 17 -25.51 -1.75 -3.18
N ALA A 18 -25.34 -2.16 -1.92
CA ALA A 18 -24.56 -1.40 -0.96
C ALA A 18 -23.12 -1.32 -1.50
N LYS A 19 -22.72 -0.14 -1.99
CA LYS A 19 -21.32 0.13 -2.34
C LYS A 19 -20.60 0.51 -1.04
N ILE A 20 -19.46 -0.14 -0.77
CA ILE A 20 -18.57 0.31 0.30
C ILE A 20 -18.25 1.78 0.02
N ALA A 21 -18.61 2.65 0.96
CA ALA A 21 -18.34 4.08 0.82
C ALA A 21 -16.83 4.26 0.71
N PRO A 22 -16.34 5.01 -0.30
CA PRO A 22 -14.91 5.33 -0.36
C PRO A 22 -14.51 6.07 0.91
N LYS A 23 -13.32 5.79 1.43
CA LYS A 23 -12.83 6.50 2.62
C LYS A 23 -12.80 7.99 2.35
N ARG A 24 -13.14 8.77 3.37
CA ARG A 24 -13.22 10.24 3.38
C ARG A 24 -12.01 10.81 4.14
N PRO A 25 -11.71 12.11 4.02
CA PRO A 25 -10.64 12.73 4.81
C PRO A 25 -10.83 12.55 6.33
N SER A 26 -12.08 12.49 6.81
CA SER A 26 -12.43 12.10 8.19
C SER A 26 -11.82 10.77 8.64
N ASP A 27 -11.90 9.74 7.79
CA ASP A 27 -11.37 8.41 8.12
C ASP A 27 -9.84 8.41 8.15
N VAL A 28 -9.23 9.21 7.27
CA VAL A 28 -7.77 9.44 7.28
C VAL A 28 -7.34 10.20 8.54
N TYR A 29 -8.08 11.23 8.92
CA TYR A 29 -7.83 12.02 10.13
C TYR A 29 -7.87 11.15 11.38
N ALA A 30 -8.84 10.23 11.47
CA ALA A 30 -8.98 9.28 12.57
C ALA A 30 -7.71 8.43 12.78
N TYR A 31 -7.15 7.86 11.70
CA TYR A 31 -5.92 7.09 11.78
C TYR A 31 -4.69 7.98 12.01
N ALA A 32 -4.65 9.17 11.44
CA ALA A 32 -3.58 10.12 11.71
C ALA A 32 -3.55 10.52 13.21
N MET A 33 -4.71 10.60 13.87
CA MET A 33 -4.78 10.85 15.32
C MET A 33 -4.21 9.69 16.15
N LEU A 34 -4.43 8.44 15.73
CA LEU A 34 -3.76 7.28 16.35
C LEU A 34 -2.24 7.37 16.20
N LEU A 35 -1.78 7.60 14.97
CA LEU A 35 -0.37 7.77 14.68
C LEU A 35 0.25 8.90 15.52
N LYS A 36 -0.46 10.02 15.73
CA LYS A 36 -0.01 11.10 16.62
C LYS A 36 0.23 10.60 18.04
N LYS A 37 -0.73 9.88 18.63
CA LYS A 37 -0.61 9.31 20.00
C LYS A 37 0.56 8.34 20.10
N GLU A 38 0.79 7.52 19.08
CA GLU A 38 1.94 6.61 19.00
C GLU A 38 3.27 7.37 18.97
N VAL A 39 3.37 8.46 18.19
CA VAL A 39 4.58 9.31 18.14
C VAL A 39 4.81 10.07 19.44
N GLU A 40 3.76 10.57 20.09
CA GLU A 40 3.84 11.17 21.43
C GLU A 40 4.38 10.18 22.45
N TYR A 41 3.92 8.92 22.41
CA TYR A 41 4.44 7.86 23.26
C TYR A 41 5.95 7.62 23.02
N LEU A 42 6.38 7.52 21.76
CA LEU A 42 7.80 7.35 21.42
C LEU A 42 8.65 8.53 21.88
N ARG A 43 8.16 9.77 21.73
CA ARG A 43 8.84 10.97 22.22
C ARG A 43 9.03 10.94 23.73
N LYS A 44 7.97 10.62 24.47
CA LYS A 44 8.04 10.48 25.94
C LYS A 44 9.03 9.39 26.36
N LYS A 45 9.02 8.24 25.67
CA LYS A 45 9.97 7.13 25.93
C LYS A 45 11.43 7.55 25.65
N ALA A 46 11.64 8.46 24.71
CA ALA A 46 12.95 9.02 24.39
C ALA A 46 13.38 10.21 25.27
N GLY A 47 12.60 10.57 26.31
CA GLY A 47 12.89 11.72 27.19
C GLY A 47 12.71 13.08 26.51
N ILE A 48 11.87 13.16 25.46
CA ILE A 48 11.57 14.41 24.75
C ILE A 48 10.33 15.04 25.38
N ASP A 49 10.54 15.96 26.32
CA ASP A 49 9.47 16.65 27.06
C ASP A 49 8.96 17.93 26.37
N SER A 50 9.56 18.33 25.24
CA SER A 50 9.09 19.49 24.48
C SER A 50 7.67 19.24 23.94
N PRO A 51 6.80 20.28 23.92
CA PRO A 51 5.43 20.13 23.48
C PRO A 51 5.36 19.59 22.05
N PHE A 52 4.30 18.84 21.76
CA PHE A 52 4.09 18.34 20.40
C PHE A 52 3.91 19.53 19.44
N PRO A 53 4.61 19.56 18.28
CA PRO A 53 4.59 20.72 17.40
C PRO A 53 3.17 21.08 16.94
N VAL A 54 2.84 22.37 16.96
CA VAL A 54 1.59 22.91 16.41
C VAL A 54 1.90 23.61 15.10
N VAL A 55 1.12 23.29 14.07
CA VAL A 55 1.22 23.91 12.74
C VAL A 55 -0.04 24.70 12.42
N THR A 56 0.10 25.76 11.64
CA THR A 56 -1.05 26.54 11.17
C THR A 56 -1.77 25.80 10.03
N ILE A 57 -3.09 25.98 9.95
CA ILE A 57 -3.88 25.40 8.86
C ILE A 57 -3.49 26.10 7.55
N ASP A 58 -3.01 25.29 6.61
CA ASP A 58 -2.86 25.69 5.22
C ASP A 58 -4.11 25.24 4.46
N ARG A 59 -4.79 26.18 3.80
CA ARG A 59 -6.10 25.93 3.17
C ARG A 59 -5.93 25.24 1.81
N ASN A 60 -7.04 24.74 1.28
CA ASN A 60 -7.13 24.20 -0.09
C ASN A 60 -6.15 23.06 -0.41
N LYS A 61 -5.75 22.28 0.60
CA LYS A 61 -5.01 21.04 0.34
C LYS A 61 -5.92 20.00 -0.30
N GLN A 62 -5.28 19.14 -1.07
CA GLN A 62 -5.90 18.09 -1.87
C GLN A 62 -5.26 16.75 -1.49
N PRO A 63 -5.92 15.60 -1.72
CA PRO A 63 -5.38 14.29 -1.32
C PRO A 63 -3.94 14.02 -1.80
N ARG A 64 -3.59 14.53 -2.98
CA ARG A 64 -2.21 14.47 -3.52
C ARG A 64 -1.15 15.13 -2.63
N HIS A 65 -1.47 16.23 -1.94
CA HIS A 65 -0.56 16.86 -1.00
C HIS A 65 -0.45 16.02 0.28
N VAL A 66 -1.58 15.46 0.72
CA VAL A 66 -1.66 14.64 1.93
C VAL A 66 -0.88 13.34 1.77
N ILE A 67 -1.01 12.62 0.63
CA ILE A 67 -0.22 11.41 0.37
C ILE A 67 1.27 11.74 0.31
N GLN A 68 1.66 12.88 -0.28
CA GLN A 68 3.07 13.29 -0.34
C GLN A 68 3.65 13.52 1.06
N LYS A 69 2.89 14.18 1.94
CA LYS A 69 3.26 14.35 3.35
C LYS A 69 3.33 13.01 4.09
N ALA A 70 2.44 12.08 3.79
CA ALA A 70 2.49 10.73 4.36
C ALA A 70 3.75 9.96 3.90
N LEU A 71 4.16 10.07 2.63
CA LEU A 71 5.40 9.47 2.11
C LEU A 71 6.66 10.06 2.76
N GLU A 72 6.64 11.36 3.07
CA GLU A 72 7.70 12.01 3.85
C GLU A 72 7.81 11.43 5.26
N ILE A 73 6.69 11.26 5.98
CA ILE A 73 6.70 10.63 7.31
C ILE A 73 7.23 9.20 7.20
N LEU A 74 6.85 8.43 6.17
CA LEU A 74 7.40 7.09 5.95
C LEU A 74 8.92 7.12 5.73
N SER A 75 9.43 8.15 5.03
CA SER A 75 10.87 8.38 4.89
C SER A 75 11.54 8.70 6.23
N LYS A 76 10.89 9.47 7.11
CA LYS A 76 11.39 9.75 8.47
C LYS A 76 11.39 8.49 9.34
N ILE A 77 10.33 7.68 9.28
CA ILE A 77 10.30 6.36 9.93
C ILE A 77 11.45 5.48 9.43
N ASN A 78 11.70 5.43 8.12
CA ASN A 78 12.83 4.69 7.58
C ASN A 78 14.18 5.21 8.11
N ARG A 79 14.37 6.54 8.19
CA ARG A 79 15.57 7.14 8.78
C ARG A 79 15.71 6.78 10.26
N TYR A 80 14.62 6.83 11.03
CA TYR A 80 14.61 6.41 12.42
C TYR A 80 15.06 4.96 12.56
N ARG A 81 14.56 4.06 11.70
CA ARG A 81 14.99 2.66 11.67
C ARG A 81 16.47 2.50 11.36
N LEU A 82 17.00 3.27 10.40
CA LEU A 82 18.43 3.23 10.06
C LEU A 82 19.30 3.74 11.21
N ASN A 83 18.92 4.85 11.87
CA ASN A 83 19.64 5.40 13.02
C ASN A 83 19.68 4.42 14.20
N ASN A 84 18.66 3.57 14.35
CA ASN A 84 18.55 2.57 15.43
C ASN A 84 18.93 1.15 14.99
N ASN A 85 19.53 0.96 13.82
CA ASN A 85 19.91 -0.36 13.27
C ASN A 85 18.75 -1.38 13.12
N TYR A 86 17.51 -0.90 13.02
CA TYR A 86 16.31 -1.72 12.77
C TYR A 86 16.18 -2.17 11.30
N GLY A 87 17.10 -1.73 10.45
CA GLY A 87 17.13 -2.03 9.04
C GLY A 87 16.07 -1.26 8.23
N ALA A 88 16.38 -1.01 6.96
CA ALA A 88 15.57 -0.20 6.08
C ALA A 88 14.17 -0.79 5.81
N ILE A 89 13.25 0.08 5.40
CA ILE A 89 11.96 -0.25 4.81
C ILE A 89 11.85 0.34 3.41
N THR A 90 10.95 -0.21 2.62
CA THR A 90 10.62 0.32 1.29
C THR A 90 9.73 1.55 1.42
N ILE A 91 9.90 2.53 0.53
CA ILE A 91 9.01 3.69 0.43
C ILE A 91 8.30 3.54 -0.92
N PRO A 92 6.95 3.44 -0.95
CA PRO A 92 6.27 3.22 -2.20
C PRO A 92 6.43 4.47 -3.09
N PRO A 93 6.44 4.29 -4.42
CA PRO A 93 6.38 5.41 -5.33
C PRO A 93 5.08 6.21 -5.16
N TYR A 94 5.08 7.45 -5.65
CA TYR A 94 3.85 8.20 -5.81
C TYR A 94 2.97 7.55 -6.90
N PRO A 95 1.69 7.20 -6.65
CA PRO A 95 0.87 6.55 -7.66
C PRO A 95 0.72 7.40 -8.94
N PRO A 96 0.84 6.83 -10.16
CA PRO A 96 0.76 7.57 -11.41
C PRO A 96 -0.70 7.78 -11.83
N ARG A 97 -1.55 8.18 -10.88
CA ARG A 97 -2.99 8.32 -11.05
C ARG A 97 -3.52 9.45 -10.18
N GLU A 98 -4.80 9.77 -10.35
CA GLU A 98 -5.49 10.64 -9.41
C GLU A 98 -5.48 10.02 -8.01
N ILE A 99 -5.07 10.83 -7.04
CA ILE A 99 -4.99 10.43 -5.64
C ILE A 99 -6.32 10.71 -4.98
N THR A 100 -6.89 9.69 -4.36
CA THR A 100 -8.14 9.75 -3.61
C THR A 100 -7.86 9.71 -2.10
N PRO A 101 -8.83 10.08 -1.23
CA PRO A 101 -8.62 9.91 0.21
C PRO A 101 -8.41 8.45 0.62
N GLN A 102 -8.88 7.47 -0.17
CA GLN A 102 -8.58 6.06 0.04
C GLN A 102 -7.08 5.77 -0.07
N ASP A 103 -6.39 6.36 -1.04
CA ASP A 103 -4.95 6.15 -1.21
C ASP A 103 -4.16 6.72 -0.04
N VAL A 104 -4.60 7.89 0.45
CA VAL A 104 -4.03 8.51 1.64
C VAL A 104 -4.28 7.63 2.86
N TYR A 105 -5.51 7.12 3.03
CA TYR A 105 -5.88 6.20 4.10
C TYR A 105 -4.98 4.97 4.15
N ASP A 106 -4.76 4.32 3.00
CA ASP A 106 -3.93 3.11 2.90
C ASP A 106 -2.48 3.37 3.33
N ILE A 107 -1.92 4.55 2.97
CA ILE A 107 -0.57 4.95 3.38
C ILE A 107 -0.52 5.35 4.86
N VAL A 108 -1.48 6.10 5.40
CA VAL A 108 -1.50 6.50 6.81
C VAL A 108 -1.65 5.27 7.71
N ARG A 109 -2.46 4.28 7.33
CA ARG A 109 -2.54 2.99 8.02
C ARG A 109 -1.21 2.24 7.98
N ARG A 110 -0.46 2.35 6.89
CA ARG A 110 0.90 1.81 6.83
C ARG A 110 1.83 2.54 7.81
N LEU A 111 1.74 3.87 7.92
CA LEU A 111 2.52 4.64 8.91
C LEU A 111 2.26 4.13 10.33
N ASP A 112 0.99 4.04 10.74
CA ASP A 112 0.56 3.48 12.04
C ASP A 112 1.20 2.10 12.28
N GLY A 113 1.05 1.17 11.33
CA GLY A 113 1.63 -0.16 11.49
C GLY A 113 3.16 -0.21 11.52
N GLU A 114 3.88 0.72 10.86
CA GLU A 114 5.35 0.78 10.94
C GLU A 114 5.83 1.45 12.24
N VAL A 115 5.08 2.40 12.80
CA VAL A 115 5.39 3.06 14.09
C VAL A 115 5.07 2.14 15.26
N ARG A 116 3.93 1.44 15.23
CA ARG A 116 3.49 0.50 16.26
C ARG A 116 4.53 -0.57 16.60
N ILE A 117 5.35 -0.96 15.62
CA ILE A 117 6.44 -1.95 15.80
C ILE A 117 7.49 -1.47 16.82
N PHE A 118 7.64 -0.17 17.04
CA PHE A 118 8.58 0.39 18.02
C PHE A 118 7.99 0.49 19.44
N ILE A 119 6.72 0.13 19.62
CA ILE A 119 6.00 0.22 20.89
C ILE A 119 5.88 -1.19 21.49
N ASP A 120 6.60 -1.41 22.59
CA ASP A 120 6.62 -2.66 23.36
C ASP A 120 5.51 -2.74 24.43
N ASN A 121 4.83 -1.62 24.70
CA ASN A 121 3.78 -1.56 25.72
C ASN A 121 2.41 -1.97 25.15
N ASN A 122 2.08 -3.26 25.26
CA ASN A 122 0.79 -3.80 24.83
C ASN A 122 -0.41 -3.12 25.50
N LYS A 123 -0.33 -2.75 26.79
CA LYS A 123 -1.41 -2.04 27.49
C LYS A 123 -1.67 -0.65 26.92
N PHE A 124 -0.65 0.01 26.37
CA PHE A 124 -0.84 1.27 25.66
C PHE A 124 -1.55 1.02 24.32
N LEU A 125 -1.08 0.04 23.55
CA LEU A 125 -1.67 -0.31 22.25
C LEU A 125 -3.13 -0.77 22.36
N GLU A 126 -3.48 -1.57 23.38
CA GLU A 126 -4.85 -2.03 23.63
C GLU A 126 -5.82 -0.90 23.98
N ARG A 127 -5.31 0.23 24.50
CA ARG A 127 -6.13 1.42 24.81
C ARG A 127 -6.30 2.35 23.61
N LEU A 128 -5.50 2.19 22.56
CA LEU A 128 -5.67 2.96 21.34
C LEU A 128 -6.89 2.45 20.58
N LYS A 129 -7.87 3.33 20.38
CA LYS A 129 -9.06 3.09 19.57
C LYS A 129 -9.16 4.16 18.49
N VAL A 130 -9.57 3.76 17.30
CA VAL A 130 -9.86 4.69 16.20
C VAL A 130 -11.06 5.54 16.64
N GLU A 131 -10.88 6.85 16.74
CA GLU A 131 -11.96 7.78 17.05
C GLU A 131 -12.70 8.17 15.76
N HIS A 132 -14.02 8.34 15.83
CA HIS A 132 -14.79 8.82 14.69
C HIS A 132 -14.74 10.35 14.60
N PHE A 133 -14.53 10.87 13.39
CA PHE A 133 -14.51 12.30 13.12
C PHE A 133 -15.39 12.63 11.92
N GLU A 134 -16.09 13.75 11.95
CA GLU A 134 -16.89 14.26 10.83
C GLU A 134 -16.39 15.62 10.34
N GLY A 135 -16.76 15.99 9.12
CA GLY A 135 -16.49 17.30 8.54
C GLY A 135 -15.01 17.62 8.29
N LYS A 136 -14.11 16.63 8.34
CA LYS A 136 -12.69 16.87 8.08
C LYS A 136 -12.41 17.04 6.59
N THR A 137 -11.46 17.91 6.29
CA THR A 137 -10.97 18.22 4.95
C THR A 137 -9.56 17.66 4.74
N PRO A 138 -9.07 17.56 3.49
CA PRO A 138 -7.67 17.20 3.27
C PRO A 138 -6.68 18.17 3.91
N SER A 139 -7.06 19.44 4.12
CA SER A 139 -6.26 20.44 4.84
C SER A 139 -6.08 20.09 6.32
N ASP A 140 -7.13 19.61 6.99
CA ASP A 140 -7.05 19.16 8.38
C ASP A 140 -6.12 17.96 8.53
N VAL A 141 -6.24 17.01 7.59
CA VAL A 141 -5.37 15.82 7.56
C VAL A 141 -3.93 16.21 7.27
N TYR A 142 -3.69 17.09 6.29
CA TYR A 142 -2.35 17.59 5.96
C TYR A 142 -1.71 18.27 7.17
N MET A 143 -2.44 19.14 7.85
CA MET A 143 -2.00 19.83 9.08
C MET A 143 -1.60 18.81 10.16
N LEU A 144 -2.46 17.82 10.43
CA LEU A 144 -2.17 16.80 11.43
C LEU A 144 -0.94 15.97 11.06
N LEU A 145 -0.83 15.51 9.82
CA LEU A 145 0.36 14.79 9.34
C LEU A 145 1.61 15.66 9.38
N TRP A 146 1.50 16.97 9.11
CA TRP A 146 2.63 17.89 9.25
C TRP A 146 3.10 18.01 10.70
N SER A 147 2.17 18.12 11.65
CA SER A 147 2.50 18.10 13.08
C SER A 147 3.21 16.81 13.50
N ILE A 148 2.78 15.66 12.96
CA ILE A 148 3.41 14.35 13.17
C ILE A 148 4.81 14.29 12.56
N SER A 149 4.98 14.82 11.35
CA SER A 149 6.28 14.88 10.68
C SER A 149 7.28 15.70 11.49
N LEU A 150 6.88 16.86 12.03
CA LEU A 150 7.72 17.66 12.93
C LEU A 150 7.92 16.95 14.29
N GLY A 151 6.89 16.23 14.76
CA GLY A 151 6.95 15.39 15.95
C GLY A 151 8.09 14.38 15.90
N PHE A 152 8.28 13.78 14.71
CA PHE A 152 9.36 12.84 14.40
C PHE A 152 10.75 13.47 14.32
N ASP A 153 10.88 14.76 13.99
CA ASP A 153 12.21 15.39 13.86
C ASP A 153 13.00 15.30 15.16
N ALA A 154 12.33 15.48 16.31
CA ALA A 154 12.96 15.32 17.62
C ALA A 154 13.43 13.88 17.90
N LEU A 155 12.75 12.87 17.35
CA LEU A 155 13.16 11.46 17.45
C LEU A 155 14.36 11.13 16.55
N LEU A 156 14.63 11.95 15.55
CA LEU A 156 15.75 11.78 14.61
C LEU A 156 17.03 12.49 15.07
N GLY A 157 16.96 13.31 16.13
CA GLY A 157 18.07 14.06 16.72
C GLY A 157 17.99 15.58 16.50
N ILE A 158 19.14 16.26 16.53
CA ILE A 158 19.24 17.74 16.57
C ILE A 158 18.68 18.40 15.28
N HIS A 159 18.67 17.68 14.15
CA HIS A 159 18.22 18.21 12.87
C HIS A 159 17.33 17.18 12.16
N GLY A 160 16.11 17.58 11.79
CA GLY A 160 15.20 16.80 10.94
C GLY A 160 15.82 16.56 9.56
N TYR A 161 15.48 17.41 8.58
CA TYR A 161 16.19 17.41 7.30
C TYR A 161 17.38 18.35 7.30
N THR A 162 18.45 17.95 6.62
CA THR A 162 19.66 18.76 6.40
C THR A 162 19.63 19.40 5.00
N PRO A 163 20.43 20.45 4.72
CA PRO A 163 20.55 20.98 3.36
C PRO A 163 20.96 19.94 2.32
N THR A 164 21.73 18.91 2.71
CA THR A 164 22.06 17.77 1.84
C THR A 164 20.83 16.94 1.47
N ASP A 165 19.91 16.71 2.41
CA ASP A 165 18.65 16.01 2.14
C ASP A 165 17.76 16.83 1.20
N VAL A 166 17.71 18.16 1.42
CA VAL A 166 16.97 19.09 0.55
C VAL A 166 17.55 19.13 -0.86
N TYR A 167 18.88 19.12 -0.99
CA TYR A 167 19.56 19.04 -2.29
C TYR A 167 19.24 17.74 -3.03
N ALA A 168 19.25 16.60 -2.32
CA ALA A 168 18.88 15.32 -2.90
C ALA A 168 17.45 15.33 -3.47
N LEU A 169 16.53 16.01 -2.78
CA LEU A 169 15.16 16.19 -3.24
C LEU A 169 15.07 17.19 -4.41
N SER A 170 15.86 18.26 -4.42
CA SER A 170 15.87 19.23 -5.53
C SER A 170 16.44 18.64 -6.81
N GLU A 171 17.42 17.74 -6.74
CA GLU A 171 17.88 16.95 -7.90
C GLU A 171 16.76 16.10 -8.49
N LYS A 172 15.89 15.52 -7.65
CA LYS A 172 14.70 14.79 -8.12
C LYS A 172 13.74 15.72 -8.88
N VAL A 173 13.55 16.95 -8.41
CA VAL A 173 12.75 17.98 -9.09
C VAL A 173 13.35 18.37 -10.45
N VAL A 174 14.67 18.53 -10.52
CA VAL A 174 15.40 18.76 -11.79
C VAL A 174 15.14 17.62 -12.77
N ARG A 175 15.29 16.36 -12.35
CA ARG A 175 15.09 15.19 -13.22
C ARG A 175 13.65 15.07 -13.72
N ILE A 176 12.66 15.36 -12.87
CA ILE A 176 11.26 15.40 -13.30
C ILE A 176 11.04 16.50 -14.34
N SER A 177 11.61 17.69 -14.14
CA SER A 177 11.49 18.82 -15.07
C SER A 177 12.16 18.52 -16.41
N GLN A 178 13.34 17.90 -16.41
CA GLN A 178 14.01 17.40 -17.62
C GLN A 178 13.18 16.37 -18.36
N PHE A 179 12.60 15.40 -17.64
CA PHE A 179 11.74 14.39 -18.24
C PHE A 179 10.48 14.97 -18.86
N LEU A 180 9.82 15.91 -18.17
CA LEU A 180 8.68 16.63 -18.73
C LEU A 180 9.09 17.40 -19.99
N ARG A 181 10.24 18.09 -19.97
CA ARG A 181 10.79 18.79 -21.14
C ARG A 181 11.02 17.84 -22.33
N HIS A 182 11.72 16.73 -22.11
CA HIS A 182 11.99 15.74 -23.16
C HIS A 182 10.71 15.06 -23.67
N SER A 183 9.72 14.81 -22.80
CA SER A 183 8.43 14.24 -23.20
C SER A 183 7.65 15.13 -24.17
N GLN A 184 7.95 16.43 -24.18
CA GLN A 184 7.37 17.42 -25.09
C GLN A 184 8.26 17.66 -26.32
N ASN A 185 9.22 16.77 -26.61
CA ASN A 185 10.19 16.86 -27.71
C ASN A 185 11.05 18.14 -27.69
N ILE A 186 11.43 18.61 -26.50
CA ILE A 186 12.27 19.80 -26.34
C ILE A 186 13.65 19.36 -25.88
N TYR A 187 14.64 19.41 -26.77
CA TYR A 187 15.99 18.89 -26.51
C TYR A 187 17.05 19.99 -26.39
N ASP A 188 16.67 21.27 -26.48
CA ASP A 188 17.64 22.36 -26.37
C ASP A 188 18.36 22.30 -25.02
N ASN A 189 19.68 22.41 -25.07
CA ASN A 189 20.53 22.38 -23.89
C ASN A 189 20.31 23.64 -23.04
N VAL A 190 19.74 23.46 -21.86
CA VAL A 190 19.58 24.53 -20.87
C VAL A 190 20.81 24.52 -19.97
N LYS A 191 21.59 25.60 -20.00
CA LYS A 191 22.79 25.71 -19.16
C LYS A 191 22.39 25.81 -17.68
N LYS A 192 23.01 24.98 -16.83
CA LYS A 192 22.82 25.07 -15.37
C LYS A 192 23.26 26.48 -14.88
N PRO A 193 22.45 27.18 -14.05
CA PRO A 193 22.80 28.50 -13.54
C PRO A 193 24.11 28.48 -12.74
N LYS A 194 24.83 29.61 -12.67
CA LYS A 194 25.99 29.72 -11.78
C LYS A 194 25.52 29.63 -10.31
N LYS A 195 26.28 28.91 -9.48
CA LYS A 195 26.01 28.81 -8.04
C LYS A 195 26.18 30.20 -7.42
N LYS A 196 25.19 30.61 -6.61
CA LYS A 196 25.25 31.86 -5.85
C LYS A 196 25.74 31.53 -4.44
N GLU A 197 26.85 32.11 -4.02
CA GLU A 197 27.43 31.84 -2.70
C GLU A 197 26.61 32.45 -1.55
N ASN A 198 26.81 31.94 -0.34
CA ASN A 198 26.20 32.45 0.90
C ASN A 198 24.66 32.50 0.92
N MET A 199 24.01 31.53 0.26
CA MET A 199 22.55 31.42 0.33
C MET A 199 22.10 30.77 1.65
N HIS A 200 20.92 31.18 2.09
CA HIS A 200 20.24 30.67 3.29
C HIS A 200 18.97 29.88 2.92
N PRO A 201 18.40 29.07 3.83
CA PRO A 201 17.15 28.35 3.58
C PRO A 201 15.99 29.25 3.11
N ASN A 202 15.91 30.50 3.58
CA ASN A 202 14.92 31.47 3.11
C ASN A 202 14.98 31.66 1.59
N HIS A 203 16.19 31.79 1.02
CA HIS A 203 16.38 31.93 -0.43
C HIS A 203 15.93 30.67 -1.18
N ALA A 204 16.22 29.49 -0.64
CA ALA A 204 15.77 28.22 -1.21
C ALA A 204 14.24 28.09 -1.17
N LEU A 205 13.59 28.50 -0.07
CA LEU A 205 12.13 28.54 0.02
C LEU A 205 11.52 29.50 -1.01
N TYR A 206 12.06 30.72 -1.14
CA TYR A 206 11.56 31.71 -2.10
C TYR A 206 11.69 31.21 -3.54
N THR A 207 12.82 30.58 -3.85
CA THR A 207 13.06 29.97 -5.16
C THR A 207 12.09 28.81 -5.40
N SER A 208 11.81 28.00 -4.39
CA SER A 208 10.81 26.92 -4.43
C SER A 208 9.39 27.43 -4.70
N ILE A 209 8.98 28.53 -4.07
CA ILE A 209 7.69 29.19 -4.31
C ILE A 209 7.61 29.79 -5.72
N ASN A 210 8.71 30.37 -6.22
CA ASN A 210 8.78 30.85 -7.60
C ASN A 210 8.67 29.71 -8.62
N PHE A 211 9.26 28.56 -8.30
CA PHE A 211 9.09 27.36 -9.12
C PHE A 211 7.65 26.84 -9.09
N LEU A 212 6.98 26.88 -7.92
CA LEU A 212 5.56 26.55 -7.82
C LEU A 212 4.67 27.48 -8.66
N LYS A 213 4.95 28.80 -8.69
CA LYS A 213 4.27 29.75 -9.60
C LYS A 213 4.41 29.30 -11.05
N LYS A 214 5.60 28.84 -11.45
CA LYS A 214 5.84 28.34 -12.81
C LYS A 214 5.07 27.05 -13.10
N ILE A 215 4.98 26.14 -12.13
CA ILE A 215 4.16 24.94 -12.23
C ILE A 215 2.69 25.32 -12.41
N ALA A 216 2.17 26.25 -11.60
CA ALA A 216 0.78 26.71 -11.68
C ALA A 216 0.44 27.35 -13.04
N GLU A 217 1.36 28.10 -13.65
CA GLU A 217 1.21 28.58 -15.04
C GLU A 217 1.10 27.42 -16.04
N GLY A 218 1.95 26.40 -15.87
CA GLY A 218 1.92 25.19 -16.68
C GLY A 218 0.61 24.41 -16.51
N GLU A 219 0.13 24.26 -15.28
CA GLU A 219 -1.16 23.65 -14.97
C GLU A 219 -2.32 24.37 -15.67
N LYS A 220 -2.39 25.71 -15.59
CA LYS A 220 -3.41 26.51 -16.31
C LYS A 220 -3.40 26.22 -17.81
N ARG A 221 -2.22 26.12 -18.42
CA ARG A 221 -2.05 25.80 -19.85
C ARG A 221 -2.35 24.34 -20.20
N LEU A 222 -2.42 23.46 -19.20
CA LEU A 222 -2.85 22.07 -19.35
C LEU A 222 -4.32 21.87 -18.95
N TRP A 223 -5.06 22.97 -18.74
CA TRP A 223 -6.44 23.00 -18.24
C TRP A 223 -6.61 22.27 -16.90
N ILE A 224 -5.61 22.44 -16.04
CA ILE A 224 -5.61 21.96 -14.68
C ILE A 224 -5.84 23.18 -13.77
N GLU A 225 -6.80 23.10 -12.85
CA GLU A 225 -6.96 24.12 -11.81
C GLU A 225 -5.72 24.12 -10.90
N PRO A 226 -4.92 25.20 -10.88
CA PRO A 226 -3.66 25.20 -10.16
C PRO A 226 -3.87 25.17 -8.66
N ALA A 227 -2.93 24.58 -7.92
CA ALA A 227 -2.97 24.67 -6.47
C ALA A 227 -2.65 26.09 -5.97
N ASP A 228 -3.13 26.40 -4.76
CA ASP A 228 -2.79 27.63 -4.08
C ASP A 228 -1.29 27.75 -3.84
N ILE A 229 -0.81 28.98 -4.03
CA ILE A 229 0.58 29.34 -3.84
C ILE A 229 0.69 29.93 -2.43
N PRO A 230 1.42 29.28 -1.50
CA PRO A 230 1.51 29.75 -0.13
C PRO A 230 2.23 31.10 -0.08
N ASN A 231 1.79 31.95 0.85
CA ASN A 231 2.49 33.19 1.15
C ASN A 231 3.86 32.89 1.75
N THR A 232 4.82 33.71 1.39
CA THR A 232 6.18 33.61 1.89
C THR A 232 6.24 34.07 3.35
N PRO A 233 6.63 33.22 4.31
CA PRO A 233 6.73 33.62 5.70
C PRO A 233 7.94 34.54 5.95
N HIS A 234 7.74 35.59 6.75
CA HIS A 234 8.80 36.52 7.18
C HIS A 234 9.44 36.05 8.51
N ARG A 235 10.12 34.91 8.49
CA ARG A 235 10.85 34.37 9.66
C ARG A 235 12.08 33.58 9.24
N VAL A 236 12.81 33.05 10.22
CA VAL A 236 13.92 32.11 9.96
C VAL A 236 13.34 30.80 9.45
N ILE A 237 13.76 30.39 8.25
CA ILE A 237 13.31 29.15 7.61
C ILE A 237 14.31 28.03 7.88
N THR A 238 13.78 26.86 8.16
CA THR A 238 14.54 25.63 8.39
C THR A 238 14.68 24.82 7.10
N PRO A 239 15.69 23.95 6.97
CA PRO A 239 15.77 23.03 5.83
C PRO A 239 14.55 22.11 5.71
N THR A 240 13.90 21.74 6.82
CA THR A 240 12.65 20.97 6.82
C THR A 240 11.53 21.70 6.07
N GLU A 241 11.36 23.00 6.27
CA GLU A 241 10.36 23.78 5.54
C GLU A 241 10.66 23.89 4.04
N VAL A 242 11.95 23.96 3.67
CA VAL A 242 12.35 23.92 2.24
C VAL A 242 12.06 22.55 1.64
N TYR A 243 12.34 21.47 2.39
CA TYR A 243 12.02 20.10 1.99
C TYR A 243 10.52 19.95 1.74
N ASP A 244 9.68 20.45 2.66
CA ASP A 244 8.22 20.44 2.56
C ASP A 244 7.72 21.19 1.32
N ALA A 245 8.28 22.36 1.03
CA ALA A 245 7.94 23.12 -0.17
C ALA A 245 8.30 22.36 -1.47
N LEU A 246 9.43 21.65 -1.49
CA LEU A 246 9.81 20.80 -2.62
C LEU A 246 8.90 19.57 -2.76
N GLN A 247 8.43 18.99 -1.65
CA GLN A 247 7.43 17.92 -1.70
C GLN A 247 6.12 18.42 -2.35
N TYR A 248 5.70 19.64 -2.01
CA TYR A 248 4.54 20.26 -2.65
C TYR A 248 4.74 20.41 -4.17
N ASN A 249 5.92 20.91 -4.60
CA ASN A 249 6.28 20.98 -6.01
C ASN A 249 6.25 19.60 -6.70
N ILE A 250 6.74 18.55 -6.03
CA ILE A 250 6.70 17.18 -6.57
C ILE A 250 5.25 16.72 -6.78
N ALA A 251 4.35 16.97 -5.83
CA ALA A 251 2.95 16.59 -5.95
C ALA A 251 2.29 17.24 -7.19
N GLU A 252 2.53 18.54 -7.42
CA GLU A 252 1.97 19.24 -8.59
C GLU A 252 2.64 18.80 -9.90
N LEU A 253 3.95 18.50 -9.90
CA LEU A 253 4.61 17.89 -11.07
C LEU A 253 4.07 16.48 -11.37
N GLN A 254 3.71 15.67 -10.36
CA GLN A 254 3.08 14.38 -10.60
C GLN A 254 1.68 14.54 -11.21
N ARG A 255 0.93 15.58 -10.84
CA ARG A 255 -0.35 15.92 -11.46
C ARG A 255 -0.21 16.29 -12.94
N ILE A 256 0.80 17.09 -13.28
CA ILE A 256 1.15 17.37 -14.69
C ILE A 256 1.51 16.07 -15.43
N LYS A 257 2.35 15.21 -14.85
CA LYS A 257 2.69 13.91 -15.45
C LYS A 257 1.44 13.05 -15.72
N TYR A 258 0.55 12.94 -14.74
CA TYR A 258 -0.70 12.21 -14.88
C TYR A 258 -1.56 12.78 -16.01
N ARG A 259 -1.74 14.11 -16.07
CA ARG A 259 -2.47 14.78 -17.15
C ARG A 259 -1.89 14.44 -18.52
N LEU A 260 -0.57 14.38 -18.64
CA LEU A 260 0.13 14.07 -19.88
C LEU A 260 0.19 12.57 -20.21
N GLY A 261 -0.34 11.69 -19.36
CA GLY A 261 -0.27 10.23 -19.55
C GLY A 261 1.14 9.67 -19.36
N LEU A 262 1.98 10.33 -18.55
CA LEU A 262 3.40 10.00 -18.38
C LEU A 262 3.69 9.26 -17.08
N GLU A 263 4.42 8.15 -17.19
CA GLU A 263 4.91 7.39 -16.05
C GLU A 263 6.44 7.29 -16.06
N ARG A 264 7.07 7.85 -15.02
CA ARG A 264 8.51 7.72 -14.77
C ARG A 264 8.82 8.02 -13.31
N TYR A 265 9.70 7.23 -12.73
CA TYR A 265 10.13 7.38 -11.35
C TYR A 265 11.61 7.69 -11.27
N PHE A 266 11.95 8.50 -10.27
CA PHE A 266 13.31 8.95 -10.03
C PHE A 266 13.68 8.66 -8.58
N GLU A 267 14.74 7.87 -8.41
CA GLU A 267 15.35 7.63 -7.12
C GLU A 267 15.96 8.94 -6.59
N THR A 268 15.84 9.14 -5.29
CA THR A 268 16.51 10.24 -4.60
C THR A 268 18.01 9.92 -4.51
N TYR A 269 18.83 10.73 -5.18
CA TYR A 269 20.29 10.57 -5.17
C TYR A 269 20.86 10.94 -3.80
N LYS A 270 21.74 10.11 -3.23
CA LYS A 270 22.48 10.44 -1.99
C LYS A 270 23.79 11.14 -2.36
N PRO A 271 23.93 12.46 -2.10
CA PRO A 271 25.16 13.18 -2.41
C PRO A 271 26.33 12.63 -1.57
N LYS A 272 27.50 12.46 -2.21
CA LYS A 272 28.74 12.06 -1.51
C LYS A 272 29.26 13.17 -0.58
N GLU A 273 29.05 14.41 -0.98
CA GLU A 273 29.52 15.59 -0.27
C GLU A 273 28.37 16.28 0.46
N LYS A 274 28.70 17.00 1.55
CA LYS A 274 27.77 17.92 2.19
C LYS A 274 27.39 19.02 1.21
N LYS A 275 26.09 19.34 1.14
CA LYS A 275 25.57 20.41 0.28
C LYS A 275 25.06 21.57 1.12
N THR A 276 24.96 22.75 0.52
CA THR A 276 24.52 23.98 1.16
C THR A 276 23.22 24.48 0.55
N PRO A 277 22.53 25.46 1.17
CA PRO A 277 21.34 26.07 0.56
C PRO A 277 21.64 26.70 -0.81
N SER A 278 22.87 27.13 -1.09
CA SER A 278 23.28 27.61 -2.42
C SER A 278 23.15 26.55 -3.51
N ASP A 279 23.52 25.30 -3.21
CA ASP A 279 23.35 24.19 -4.15
C ASP A 279 21.88 23.90 -4.40
N VAL A 280 21.05 24.02 -3.36
CA VAL A 280 19.59 23.85 -3.46
C VAL A 280 18.99 24.92 -4.36
N VAL A 281 19.31 26.21 -4.13
CA VAL A 281 18.83 27.33 -4.96
C VAL A 281 19.22 27.12 -6.42
N GLN A 282 20.48 26.77 -6.70
CA GLN A 282 20.96 26.52 -8.06
C GLN A 282 20.15 25.43 -8.76
N ASN A 283 19.82 24.33 -8.06
CA ASN A 283 19.03 23.24 -8.62
C ASN A 283 17.58 23.66 -8.91
N ILE A 284 16.95 24.42 -8.01
CA ILE A 284 15.58 24.87 -8.24
C ILE A 284 15.52 25.89 -9.38
N GLU A 285 16.48 26.82 -9.47
CA GLU A 285 16.61 27.72 -10.62
C GLU A 285 16.83 26.95 -11.93
N TYR A 286 17.61 25.87 -11.90
CA TYR A 286 17.80 25.02 -13.06
C TYR A 286 16.50 24.29 -13.45
N ALA A 287 15.79 23.73 -12.48
CA ALA A 287 14.48 23.09 -12.72
C ALA A 287 13.47 24.08 -13.31
N LEU A 288 13.46 25.33 -12.83
CA LEU A 288 12.63 26.41 -13.35
C LEU A 288 12.93 26.71 -14.82
N ALA A 289 14.21 26.77 -15.20
CA ALA A 289 14.61 26.97 -16.59
C ALA A 289 14.32 25.76 -17.50
N LEU A 290 14.33 24.55 -16.94
CA LEU A 290 14.06 23.31 -17.66
C LEU A 290 12.57 23.07 -17.91
N LEU A 291 11.72 23.39 -16.92
CA LEU A 291 10.29 23.08 -16.95
C LEU A 291 9.65 23.70 -18.20
N PRO A 292 9.03 22.89 -19.08
CA PRO A 292 8.41 23.41 -20.28
C PRO A 292 7.25 24.33 -19.90
N ASP A 293 7.05 25.37 -20.69
CA ASP A 293 5.98 26.32 -20.47
C ASP A 293 4.60 25.80 -20.89
N PHE A 294 4.52 24.60 -21.48
CA PHE A 294 3.29 23.99 -22.03
C PHE A 294 2.47 24.95 -22.93
N SER A 295 3.13 25.82 -23.68
CA SER A 295 2.47 26.78 -24.58
C SER A 295 1.73 26.09 -25.74
N PHE A 296 0.55 26.60 -26.08
CA PHE A 296 -0.24 26.19 -27.25
C PHE A 296 0.38 26.62 -28.59
N LYS A 297 1.47 27.39 -28.57
CA LYS A 297 2.26 27.69 -29.79
C LYS A 297 2.90 26.44 -30.38
N ARG A 298 2.93 25.32 -29.64
CA ARG A 298 3.39 24.00 -30.09
C ARG A 298 2.33 22.94 -29.80
N LYS A 299 2.35 21.87 -30.57
CA LYS A 299 1.54 20.68 -30.29
C LYS A 299 2.01 20.05 -28.98
N LEU A 300 1.12 19.94 -28.00
CA LEU A 300 1.37 19.23 -26.76
C LEU A 300 1.45 17.72 -27.03
N VAL A 301 2.46 17.06 -26.48
CA VAL A 301 2.57 15.60 -26.54
C VAL A 301 1.86 15.03 -25.32
N GLN A 302 0.77 14.32 -25.57
CA GLN A 302 -0.05 13.69 -24.54
C GLN A 302 -0.32 12.24 -24.90
N TYR A 303 -0.15 11.36 -23.92
CA TYR A 303 -0.48 9.95 -24.02
C TYR A 303 -1.85 9.70 -23.39
N PRO A 304 -2.58 8.66 -23.83
CA PRO A 304 -3.85 8.29 -23.20
C PRO A 304 -3.64 7.98 -21.72
N VAL A 305 -4.38 8.64 -20.82
CA VAL A 305 -4.31 8.38 -19.37
C VAL A 305 -4.62 6.91 -19.04
N SER A 306 -5.39 6.23 -19.89
CA SER A 306 -5.64 4.79 -19.80
C SER A 306 -4.38 3.93 -19.89
N SER A 307 -3.28 4.41 -20.50
CA SER A 307 -2.00 3.69 -20.54
C SER A 307 -1.34 3.57 -19.16
N LEU A 308 -1.71 4.45 -18.22
CA LEU A 308 -1.23 4.42 -16.83
C LEU A 308 -1.92 3.32 -16.01
N LYS A 309 -3.06 2.80 -16.47
CA LYS A 309 -3.72 1.66 -15.83
C LYS A 309 -2.89 0.42 -16.08
N LYS A 310 -2.61 -0.33 -15.01
CA LYS A 310 -1.79 -1.52 -15.12
C LYS A 310 -2.58 -2.68 -15.68
N THR A 311 -1.86 -3.55 -16.37
CA THR A 311 -2.37 -4.81 -16.92
C THR A 311 -1.64 -6.00 -16.28
N PRO A 312 -2.20 -7.22 -16.36
CA PRO A 312 -1.50 -8.40 -15.85
C PRO A 312 -0.12 -8.62 -16.49
N ASN A 313 0.11 -8.17 -17.73
CA ASN A 313 1.42 -8.21 -18.39
C ASN A 313 2.49 -7.46 -17.59
N GLN A 314 2.17 -6.24 -17.12
CA GLN A 314 3.10 -5.42 -16.35
C GLN A 314 3.33 -6.01 -14.96
N VAL A 315 2.28 -6.55 -14.32
CA VAL A 315 2.45 -7.23 -13.03
C VAL A 315 3.34 -8.47 -13.18
N TYR A 316 3.12 -9.26 -14.24
CA TYR A 316 3.91 -10.43 -14.57
C TYR A 316 5.39 -10.05 -14.76
N ALA A 317 5.68 -8.95 -15.47
CA ALA A 317 7.03 -8.44 -15.66
C ALA A 317 7.77 -8.18 -14.33
N VAL A 318 7.11 -7.54 -13.36
CA VAL A 318 7.70 -7.33 -12.03
C VAL A 318 7.95 -8.66 -11.32
N THR A 319 7.03 -9.62 -11.43
CA THR A 319 7.21 -10.94 -10.78
C THR A 319 8.36 -11.75 -11.38
N GLU A 320 8.58 -11.68 -12.70
CA GLU A 320 9.76 -12.30 -13.34
C GLU A 320 11.06 -11.67 -12.83
N GLU A 321 11.08 -10.35 -12.69
CA GLU A 321 12.23 -9.65 -12.14
C GLU A 321 12.52 -10.03 -10.68
N ILE A 322 11.46 -10.18 -9.86
CA ILE A 322 11.59 -10.67 -8.49
C ILE A 322 12.16 -12.09 -8.46
N LEU A 323 11.71 -12.99 -9.35
CA LEU A 323 12.24 -14.35 -9.45
C LEU A 323 13.74 -14.32 -9.76
N ARG A 324 14.18 -13.52 -10.75
CA ARG A 324 15.59 -13.32 -11.08
C ARG A 324 16.40 -12.88 -9.85
N LYS A 325 15.92 -11.87 -9.14
CA LYS A 325 16.55 -11.33 -7.92
C LYS A 325 16.63 -12.37 -6.80
N LEU A 326 15.59 -13.16 -6.59
CA LEU A 326 15.59 -14.19 -5.55
C LEU A 326 16.50 -15.37 -5.88
N TYR A 327 16.64 -15.76 -7.15
CA TYR A 327 17.65 -16.75 -7.55
C TYR A 327 19.07 -16.22 -7.33
N LYS A 328 19.32 -14.93 -7.62
CA LYS A 328 20.60 -14.28 -7.28
C LYS A 328 20.86 -14.32 -5.77
N LEU A 329 19.87 -13.96 -4.95
CA LEU A 329 19.95 -14.03 -3.49
C LEU A 329 20.22 -15.46 -2.99
N LYS A 330 19.56 -16.45 -3.59
CA LYS A 330 19.78 -17.88 -3.29
C LYS A 330 21.25 -18.27 -3.52
N THR A 331 21.82 -17.87 -4.66
CA THR A 331 23.24 -18.11 -4.99
C THR A 331 24.18 -17.41 -4.01
N LEU A 332 23.93 -16.13 -3.69
CA LEU A 332 24.73 -15.38 -2.72
C LEU A 332 24.73 -16.01 -1.32
N ARG A 333 23.66 -16.72 -0.96
CA ARG A 333 23.54 -17.45 0.32
C ARG A 333 24.04 -18.90 0.26
N GLY A 334 24.56 -19.36 -0.88
CA GLY A 334 25.06 -20.73 -1.05
C GLY A 334 23.98 -21.82 -0.96
N ILE A 335 22.71 -21.47 -1.14
CA ILE A 335 21.61 -22.44 -1.04
C ILE A 335 21.45 -23.15 -2.37
N GLN A 336 21.59 -24.48 -2.39
CA GLN A 336 21.47 -25.27 -3.63
C GLN A 336 20.05 -25.79 -3.90
N GLN A 337 19.25 -25.98 -2.84
CA GLN A 337 17.90 -26.57 -2.93
C GLN A 337 17.01 -25.87 -3.97
N VAL A 338 16.41 -26.65 -4.87
CA VAL A 338 15.52 -26.14 -5.92
C VAL A 338 14.08 -26.12 -5.40
N PRO A 339 13.35 -24.98 -5.47
CA PRO A 339 11.94 -24.97 -5.09
C PRO A 339 11.12 -25.81 -6.08
N LYS A 340 10.15 -26.58 -5.57
CA LYS A 340 9.21 -27.32 -6.43
C LYS A 340 8.38 -26.33 -7.26
N ASN A 341 8.08 -26.66 -8.52
CA ASN A 341 7.16 -25.86 -9.33
C ASN A 341 5.72 -25.98 -8.83
N PRO A 342 4.99 -24.86 -8.64
CA PRO A 342 3.58 -24.91 -8.27
C PRO A 342 2.73 -25.41 -9.43
N PRO A 343 1.51 -25.92 -9.15
CA PRO A 343 0.52 -26.17 -10.19
C PRO A 343 -0.05 -24.86 -10.76
N GLU A 344 -0.51 -24.90 -12.01
CA GLU A 344 -1.23 -23.79 -12.63
C GLU A 344 -2.72 -23.82 -12.25
N ILE A 345 -3.31 -22.64 -12.05
CA ILE A 345 -4.74 -22.48 -11.74
C ILE A 345 -5.34 -21.48 -12.72
N GLY A 346 -6.25 -21.93 -13.59
CA GLY A 346 -6.96 -21.09 -14.55
C GLY A 346 -8.07 -20.23 -13.91
N GLY A 347 -8.54 -19.21 -14.65
CA GLY A 347 -9.73 -18.43 -14.29
C GLY A 347 -9.57 -17.49 -13.08
N LEU A 348 -8.35 -17.26 -12.60
CA LEU A 348 -8.12 -16.39 -11.45
C LEU A 348 -8.37 -14.92 -11.80
N LYS A 349 -8.92 -14.19 -10.83
CA LYS A 349 -9.11 -12.73 -10.85
C LYS A 349 -7.97 -11.99 -10.14
N PRO A 350 -7.78 -10.67 -10.35
CA PRO A 350 -6.72 -9.90 -9.69
C PRO A 350 -6.71 -9.99 -8.15
N ILE A 351 -7.88 -10.13 -7.49
CA ILE A 351 -7.94 -10.31 -6.03
C ILE A 351 -7.19 -11.55 -5.53
N HIS A 352 -7.14 -12.63 -6.33
CA HIS A 352 -6.39 -13.84 -5.98
C HIS A 352 -4.88 -13.60 -6.07
N ALA A 353 -4.43 -12.95 -7.14
CA ALA A 353 -3.03 -12.55 -7.29
C ALA A 353 -2.61 -11.59 -6.17
N TYR A 354 -3.48 -10.66 -5.77
CA TYR A 354 -3.24 -9.77 -4.63
C TYR A 354 -3.09 -10.54 -3.30
N GLN A 355 -3.98 -11.50 -3.00
CA GLN A 355 -3.84 -12.35 -1.81
C GLN A 355 -2.51 -13.12 -1.81
N LYS A 356 -2.09 -13.63 -2.98
CA LYS A 356 -0.81 -14.32 -3.13
C LYS A 356 0.38 -13.39 -2.97
N GLY A 357 0.26 -12.13 -3.41
CA GLY A 357 1.24 -11.08 -3.15
C GLY A 357 1.39 -10.75 -1.67
N ILE A 358 0.29 -10.70 -0.90
CA ILE A 358 0.35 -10.52 0.56
C ILE A 358 1.13 -11.68 1.21
N GLU A 359 0.80 -12.92 0.84
CA GLU A 359 1.51 -14.11 1.34
C GLU A 359 3.01 -14.05 1.02
N ALA A 360 3.38 -13.68 -0.21
CA ALA A 360 4.79 -13.51 -0.59
C ALA A 360 5.48 -12.43 0.24
N ILE A 361 4.81 -11.32 0.56
CA ILE A 361 5.33 -10.28 1.47
C ILE A 361 5.49 -10.82 2.89
N GLU A 362 4.54 -11.59 3.43
CA GLU A 362 4.66 -12.21 4.76
C GLU A 362 5.90 -13.11 4.86
N LYS A 363 6.16 -13.92 3.82
CA LYS A 363 7.35 -14.76 3.74
C LYS A 363 8.62 -13.93 3.57
N ALA A 364 8.59 -12.90 2.74
CA ALA A 364 9.70 -11.97 2.59
C ALA A 364 10.04 -11.28 3.93
N GLN A 365 9.03 -10.90 4.74
CA GLN A 365 9.26 -10.33 6.07
C GLN A 365 9.89 -11.32 7.05
N ARG A 366 9.47 -12.60 7.04
CA ARG A 366 10.13 -13.63 7.85
C ARG A 366 11.61 -13.77 7.50
N LEU A 367 11.91 -13.83 6.21
CA LEU A 367 13.30 -13.85 5.72
C LEU A 367 14.06 -12.59 6.12
N LYS A 368 13.42 -11.42 6.04
CA LYS A 368 13.97 -10.14 6.48
C LYS A 368 14.37 -10.18 7.97
N ILE A 369 13.51 -10.73 8.83
CA ILE A 369 13.80 -10.88 10.26
C ILE A 369 14.98 -11.84 10.49
N GLN A 370 15.02 -12.97 9.79
CA GLN A 370 16.16 -13.91 9.83
C GLN A 370 17.48 -13.26 9.38
N MET A 371 17.42 -12.25 8.51
CA MET A 371 18.58 -11.46 8.05
C MET A 371 18.88 -10.24 8.94
N GLY A 372 18.28 -10.17 10.14
CA GLY A 372 18.59 -9.17 11.16
C GLY A 372 17.88 -7.83 10.97
N PHE A 373 16.84 -7.75 10.15
CA PHE A 373 15.98 -6.57 10.12
C PHE A 373 14.86 -6.67 11.16
N TYR A 374 14.39 -5.54 11.66
CA TYR A 374 13.13 -5.52 12.41
C TYR A 374 11.94 -5.85 11.50
N PRO A 375 10.85 -6.39 12.07
CA PRO A 375 9.61 -6.59 11.32
C PRO A 375 9.14 -5.28 10.66
N SER A 376 8.34 -5.44 9.61
CA SER A 376 7.65 -4.35 8.92
C SER A 376 6.18 -4.72 8.75
N GLN A 377 5.34 -3.71 8.57
CA GLN A 377 3.90 -3.90 8.41
C GLN A 377 3.62 -4.76 7.17
N VAL A 378 2.74 -5.76 7.29
CA VAL A 378 2.24 -6.50 6.13
C VAL A 378 0.91 -5.88 5.71
N PRO A 379 0.72 -5.55 4.41
CA PRO A 379 -0.52 -4.94 3.96
C PRO A 379 -1.68 -5.93 4.09
N THR A 380 -2.84 -5.43 4.49
CA THR A 380 -4.11 -6.16 4.42
C THR A 380 -4.77 -5.90 3.07
N ALA A 381 -5.68 -6.79 2.66
CA ALA A 381 -6.46 -6.57 1.46
C ALA A 381 -7.49 -5.47 1.69
N PRO A 382 -7.57 -4.46 0.81
CA PRO A 382 -8.58 -3.42 0.95
C PRO A 382 -9.96 -4.01 0.58
N TYR A 383 -11.01 -3.50 1.22
CA TYR A 383 -12.40 -3.86 0.92
C TYR A 383 -12.91 -3.02 -0.25
N ARG A 384 -12.25 -3.15 -1.40
CA ARG A 384 -12.64 -2.53 -2.67
C ARG A 384 -12.25 -3.43 -3.84
N PRO A 385 -12.85 -3.26 -5.03
CA PRO A 385 -12.42 -4.01 -6.21
C PRO A 385 -10.91 -3.88 -6.44
N ILE A 386 -10.26 -5.03 -6.56
CA ILE A 386 -8.82 -5.12 -6.86
C ILE A 386 -8.66 -5.19 -8.37
N THR A 387 -7.92 -4.24 -8.94
CA THR A 387 -7.51 -4.24 -10.35
C THR A 387 -6.04 -4.65 -10.45
N PRO A 388 -5.50 -4.89 -11.67
CA PRO A 388 -4.07 -5.14 -11.82
C PRO A 388 -3.19 -3.98 -11.33
N SER A 389 -3.70 -2.74 -11.24
CA SER A 389 -2.96 -1.61 -10.66
C SER A 389 -2.68 -1.80 -9.17
N GLU A 390 -3.66 -2.23 -8.38
CA GLU A 390 -3.44 -2.54 -6.97
C GLU A 390 -2.50 -3.73 -6.78
N VAL A 391 -2.59 -4.74 -7.66
CA VAL A 391 -1.64 -5.86 -7.63
C VAL A 391 -0.23 -5.35 -7.97
N TYR A 392 -0.07 -4.52 -9.00
CA TYR A 392 1.21 -3.94 -9.38
C TYR A 392 1.86 -3.14 -8.24
N GLU A 393 1.11 -2.23 -7.60
CA GLU A 393 1.59 -1.45 -6.45
C GLU A 393 2.03 -2.34 -5.29
N LEU A 394 1.30 -3.43 -5.02
CA LEU A 394 1.67 -4.43 -4.01
C LEU A 394 2.97 -5.17 -4.39
N ILE A 395 3.12 -5.57 -5.65
CA ILE A 395 4.30 -6.33 -6.10
C ILE A 395 5.54 -5.45 -6.18
N LEU A 396 5.42 -4.14 -6.47
CA LEU A 396 6.54 -3.21 -6.33
C LEU A 396 7.04 -3.11 -4.88
N ARG A 397 6.15 -3.20 -3.89
CA ARG A 397 6.56 -3.27 -2.48
C ARG A 397 7.37 -4.55 -2.21
N LEU A 398 6.95 -5.67 -2.79
CA LEU A 398 7.68 -6.94 -2.68
C LEU A 398 9.05 -6.86 -3.34
N ASP A 399 9.14 -6.30 -4.54
CA ASP A 399 10.41 -6.05 -5.25
C ASP A 399 11.37 -5.23 -4.38
N GLY A 400 10.91 -4.11 -3.82
CA GLY A 400 11.72 -3.29 -2.92
C GLY A 400 12.22 -4.07 -1.69
N ILE A 401 11.42 -4.99 -1.14
CA ILE A 401 11.87 -5.84 -0.01
C ILE A 401 12.99 -6.77 -0.48
N VAL A 402 12.85 -7.39 -1.65
CA VAL A 402 13.88 -8.29 -2.20
C VAL A 402 15.17 -7.53 -2.52
N THR A 403 15.08 -6.33 -3.07
CA THR A 403 16.25 -5.45 -3.28
C THR A 403 16.96 -5.11 -1.96
N LEU A 404 16.23 -4.88 -0.87
CA LEU A 404 16.85 -4.68 0.46
C LEU A 404 17.55 -5.95 0.98
N LEU A 405 16.99 -7.14 0.75
CA LEU A 405 17.61 -8.41 1.13
C LEU A 405 18.91 -8.66 0.35
N LEU A 406 18.91 -8.37 -0.95
CA LEU A 406 20.11 -8.45 -1.81
C LEU A 406 21.22 -7.50 -1.34
N LYS A 407 20.86 -6.24 -1.04
CA LYS A 407 21.81 -5.26 -0.47
C LYS A 407 22.41 -5.75 0.85
N LYS A 408 21.59 -6.35 1.74
CA LYS A 408 22.08 -6.96 2.99
C LYS A 408 22.98 -8.17 2.75
N ALA A 409 22.78 -8.92 1.66
CA ALA A 409 23.64 -10.02 1.23
C ALA A 409 24.91 -9.57 0.49
N GLY A 410 25.18 -8.27 0.40
CA GLY A 410 26.39 -7.70 -0.21
C GLY A 410 26.20 -7.17 -1.64
N ASP A 411 25.02 -7.32 -2.23
CA ASP A 411 24.76 -6.85 -3.59
C ASP A 411 24.16 -5.44 -3.62
N ASN A 412 25.05 -4.45 -3.73
CA ASN A 412 24.68 -3.04 -3.81
C ASN A 412 24.36 -2.56 -5.23
N THR A 413 24.43 -3.43 -6.24
CA THR A 413 24.22 -3.06 -7.65
C THR A 413 22.75 -3.10 -8.06
N GLU A 414 21.98 -3.96 -7.39
CA GLU A 414 20.57 -4.18 -7.69
C GLU A 414 19.70 -2.97 -7.31
N LYS A 415 18.78 -2.63 -8.21
CA LYS A 415 17.83 -1.53 -8.07
C LYS A 415 16.41 -2.07 -7.91
N GLU A 416 15.49 -1.18 -7.55
CA GLU A 416 14.06 -1.52 -7.61
C GLU A 416 13.60 -1.40 -9.07
N TYR A 417 12.74 -2.32 -9.50
CA TYR A 417 12.22 -2.44 -10.86
C TYR A 417 11.71 -1.08 -11.37
N ILE A 418 11.02 -0.33 -10.51
CA ILE A 418 10.41 0.95 -10.87
C ILE A 418 11.41 2.04 -11.32
N TYR A 419 12.70 1.91 -11.00
CA TYR A 419 13.73 2.87 -11.40
C TYR A 419 14.44 2.48 -12.71
N GLU A 420 14.26 1.26 -13.19
CA GLU A 420 14.82 0.79 -14.45
C GLU A 420 14.13 1.48 -15.64
N THR A 421 14.86 1.70 -16.73
CA THR A 421 14.33 2.30 -17.98
C THR A 421 13.89 1.24 -18.98
N GLU A 422 14.55 0.09 -18.94
CA GLU A 422 14.33 -1.02 -19.85
C GLU A 422 13.61 -2.10 -19.07
N HIS A 423 12.39 -2.42 -19.50
CA HIS A 423 11.58 -3.45 -18.89
C HIS A 423 11.28 -4.52 -19.93
N SER A 424 11.28 -5.78 -19.49
CA SER A 424 10.77 -6.88 -20.31
C SER A 424 9.29 -6.66 -20.63
N PHE A 425 8.94 -6.78 -21.90
CA PHE A 425 7.56 -6.68 -22.38
C PHE A 425 6.96 -8.06 -22.50
N PHE A 426 5.75 -8.23 -21.96
CA PHE A 426 4.97 -9.46 -22.05
C PHE A 426 3.60 -9.17 -22.66
N SER A 427 3.03 -10.15 -23.34
CA SER A 427 1.68 -10.11 -23.91
C SER A 427 0.87 -11.33 -23.49
N GLY A 428 -0.46 -11.19 -23.49
CA GLY A 428 -1.38 -12.30 -23.24
C GLY A 428 -1.40 -12.83 -21.80
N LYS A 429 -0.76 -12.16 -20.84
CA LYS A 429 -0.77 -12.58 -19.44
C LYS A 429 -2.11 -12.29 -18.78
N THR A 430 -2.46 -13.16 -17.86
CA THR A 430 -3.70 -13.16 -17.07
C THR A 430 -3.37 -13.06 -15.58
N PRO A 431 -4.36 -12.82 -14.70
CA PRO A 431 -4.11 -12.91 -13.26
C PRO A 431 -3.69 -14.31 -12.79
N SER A 432 -4.01 -15.37 -13.55
CA SER A 432 -3.53 -16.73 -13.29
C SER A 432 -2.02 -16.85 -13.47
N ASP A 433 -1.44 -16.28 -14.52
CA ASP A 433 0.00 -16.28 -14.76
C ASP A 433 0.75 -15.52 -13.65
N VAL A 434 0.20 -14.38 -13.25
CA VAL A 434 0.74 -13.58 -12.14
C VAL A 434 0.70 -14.37 -10.83
N TYR A 435 -0.42 -15.02 -10.53
CA TYR A 435 -0.57 -15.85 -9.34
C TYR A 435 0.44 -17.00 -9.32
N TYR A 436 0.64 -17.66 -10.46
CA TYR A 436 1.60 -18.74 -10.62
C TYR A 436 3.04 -18.28 -10.31
N ASN A 437 3.46 -17.13 -10.84
CA ASN A 437 4.76 -16.56 -10.52
C ASN A 437 4.89 -16.17 -9.05
N LEU A 438 3.85 -15.58 -8.45
CA LEU A 438 3.85 -15.27 -7.01
C LEU A 438 3.91 -16.54 -6.15
N TRP A 439 3.40 -17.66 -6.63
CA TRP A 439 3.56 -18.95 -5.98
C TRP A 439 4.98 -19.50 -6.09
N LYS A 440 5.63 -19.38 -7.25
CA LYS A 440 7.07 -19.68 -7.39
C LYS A 440 7.90 -18.84 -6.42
N ILE A 441 7.64 -17.53 -6.37
CA ILE A 441 8.27 -16.59 -5.43
C ILE A 441 8.08 -17.04 -3.98
N SER A 442 6.84 -17.36 -3.60
CA SER A 442 6.50 -17.85 -2.25
C SER A 442 7.28 -19.13 -1.87
N ARG A 443 7.39 -20.10 -2.79
CA ARG A 443 8.18 -21.33 -2.55
C ARG A 443 9.67 -21.06 -2.49
N LEU A 444 10.18 -20.11 -3.28
CA LEU A 444 11.59 -19.73 -3.22
C LEU A 444 11.92 -19.03 -1.89
N PHE A 445 11.00 -18.26 -1.31
CA PHE A 445 11.15 -17.75 0.06
C PHE A 445 11.13 -18.85 1.13
N ASP A 446 10.32 -19.90 0.96
CA ASP A 446 10.36 -21.06 1.88
C ASP A 446 11.75 -21.72 1.86
N VAL A 447 12.32 -21.91 0.66
CA VAL A 447 13.69 -22.44 0.49
C VAL A 447 14.74 -21.51 1.11
N LEU A 448 14.66 -20.21 0.84
CA LEU A 448 15.60 -19.22 1.39
C LEU A 448 15.50 -19.11 2.92
N SER A 449 14.31 -19.27 3.48
CA SER A 449 14.09 -19.14 4.92
C SER A 449 14.27 -20.44 5.69
N GLY A 450 14.31 -21.58 5.01
CA GLY A 450 14.27 -22.90 5.64
C GLY A 450 13.00 -23.14 6.47
N SER A 451 11.92 -22.39 6.20
CA SER A 451 10.70 -22.40 6.99
C SER A 451 9.45 -22.44 6.12
N GLN A 452 8.39 -23.06 6.62
CA GLN A 452 7.06 -23.05 6.02
C GLN A 452 6.06 -22.34 6.94
N TYR A 453 4.81 -22.23 6.54
CA TYR A 453 3.76 -21.82 7.46
C TYR A 453 3.55 -22.86 8.57
N THR A 454 3.21 -22.37 9.74
CA THR A 454 2.89 -23.15 10.93
C THR A 454 1.36 -23.30 11.10
N PRO A 455 0.90 -24.24 11.95
CA PRO A 455 -0.52 -24.29 12.31
C PRO A 455 -1.03 -23.01 12.97
N ASN A 456 -0.19 -22.26 13.72
CA ASN A 456 -0.55 -20.97 14.31
C ASN A 456 -0.96 -19.93 13.25
N GLU A 457 -0.16 -19.80 12.21
CA GLU A 457 -0.42 -18.87 11.10
C GLU A 457 -1.65 -19.30 10.29
N THR A 458 -1.77 -20.61 10.06
CA THR A 458 -2.92 -21.21 9.36
C THR A 458 -4.22 -21.00 10.14
N TYR A 459 -4.20 -21.21 11.46
CA TYR A 459 -5.31 -20.94 12.36
C TYR A 459 -5.68 -19.44 12.35
N SER A 460 -4.69 -18.56 12.39
CA SER A 460 -4.91 -17.11 12.38
C SER A 460 -5.62 -16.66 11.09
N LEU A 461 -5.26 -17.23 9.94
CA LEU A 461 -5.97 -16.97 8.68
C LEU A 461 -7.40 -17.55 8.70
N ALA A 462 -7.57 -18.78 9.18
CA ALA A 462 -8.91 -19.39 9.34
C ALA A 462 -9.81 -18.57 10.27
N ALA A 463 -9.27 -18.02 11.36
CA ALA A 463 -9.99 -17.15 12.30
C ALA A 463 -10.44 -15.84 11.65
N ARG A 464 -9.60 -15.24 10.81
CA ARG A 464 -9.97 -14.06 10.01
C ARG A 464 -11.12 -14.37 9.06
N ILE A 465 -11.06 -15.50 8.36
CA ILE A 465 -12.13 -15.96 7.46
C ILE A 465 -13.42 -16.17 8.26
N ASN A 466 -13.35 -16.88 9.39
CA ASN A 466 -14.49 -17.11 10.27
C ASN A 466 -15.14 -15.79 10.73
N LYS A 467 -14.34 -14.82 11.20
CA LYS A 467 -14.84 -13.52 11.64
C LYS A 467 -15.53 -12.75 10.51
N LYS A 468 -15.03 -12.83 9.28
CA LYS A 468 -15.66 -12.21 8.10
C LYS A 468 -17.01 -12.86 7.74
N ILE A 469 -17.11 -14.18 7.84
CA ILE A 469 -18.40 -14.88 7.68
C ILE A 469 -19.40 -14.44 8.74
N LEU A 470 -18.97 -14.24 9.99
CA LEU A 470 -19.82 -13.71 11.04
C LEU A 470 -20.32 -12.28 10.74
N LEU A 471 -19.46 -11.41 10.19
CA LEU A 471 -19.88 -10.05 9.78
C LEU A 471 -20.90 -10.09 8.63
N ILE A 472 -20.73 -11.00 7.68
CA ILE A 472 -21.73 -11.23 6.62
C ILE A 472 -23.06 -11.66 7.24
N ALA A 473 -23.04 -12.58 8.20
CA ALA A 473 -24.25 -13.04 8.88
C ALA A 473 -24.94 -11.95 9.70
N GLU A 474 -24.17 -11.09 10.35
CA GLU A 474 -24.66 -9.93 11.09
C GLU A 474 -25.36 -8.94 10.15
N HIS A 475 -24.72 -8.64 9.02
CA HIS A 475 -25.31 -7.79 7.98
C HIS A 475 -26.63 -8.36 7.42
N LEU A 476 -26.74 -9.69 7.34
CA LEU A 476 -27.95 -10.40 6.92
C LEU A 476 -29.00 -10.59 8.04
N GLY A 477 -28.73 -10.11 9.27
CA GLY A 477 -29.67 -10.22 10.40
C GLY A 477 -29.76 -11.63 11.02
N ILE A 478 -28.83 -12.53 10.71
CA ILE A 478 -28.87 -13.95 11.11
C ILE A 478 -27.70 -14.41 11.98
N ALA A 479 -26.92 -13.47 12.51
CA ALA A 479 -25.82 -13.76 13.44
C ALA A 479 -26.26 -14.60 14.66
N HIS A 480 -27.52 -14.45 15.13
CA HIS A 480 -28.05 -15.23 16.25
C HIS A 480 -28.08 -16.74 15.98
N ASN A 481 -28.26 -17.16 14.72
CA ASN A 481 -28.28 -18.57 14.31
C ASN A 481 -26.88 -19.18 14.17
N LEU A 482 -25.82 -18.37 14.26
CA LEU A 482 -24.44 -18.80 14.02
C LEU A 482 -23.63 -19.07 15.28
N ASN A 483 -24.26 -19.15 16.45
CA ASN A 483 -23.60 -19.48 17.71
C ASN A 483 -23.28 -20.98 17.81
N ILE A 484 -22.38 -21.44 16.92
CA ILE A 484 -21.89 -22.81 16.89
C ILE A 484 -20.69 -22.91 17.83
N LYS A 485 -20.81 -23.76 18.85
CA LYS A 485 -19.70 -24.08 19.76
C LYS A 485 -18.58 -24.76 18.97
N LEU A 486 -17.34 -24.36 19.24
CA LEU A 486 -16.18 -25.04 18.68
C LEU A 486 -16.02 -26.37 19.40
N HIS A 487 -16.19 -27.48 18.68
CA HIS A 487 -15.97 -28.80 19.25
C HIS A 487 -14.49 -29.18 19.08
N PRO A 488 -13.78 -29.55 20.17
CA PRO A 488 -12.42 -30.04 20.05
C PRO A 488 -12.43 -31.32 19.21
N VAL A 489 -11.50 -31.39 18.27
CA VAL A 489 -11.26 -32.57 17.45
C VAL A 489 -9.82 -32.99 17.73
N MET A 490 -9.52 -34.28 17.74
CA MET A 490 -8.17 -34.79 18.02
C MET A 490 -7.58 -35.46 16.79
N ASN A 491 -6.25 -35.57 16.76
CA ASN A 491 -5.48 -36.35 15.80
C ASN A 491 -5.70 -35.99 14.32
N LYS A 492 -6.04 -34.73 14.01
CA LYS A 492 -6.12 -34.27 12.63
C LYS A 492 -4.75 -33.97 12.06
N GLN A 493 -4.61 -34.22 10.77
CA GLN A 493 -3.42 -33.94 9.98
C GLN A 493 -3.71 -32.81 8.98
N PRO A 494 -2.67 -32.16 8.40
CA PRO A 494 -2.87 -31.15 7.37
C PRO A 494 -3.72 -31.62 6.19
N LYS A 495 -3.63 -32.92 5.82
CA LYS A 495 -4.48 -33.54 4.80
C LYS A 495 -5.96 -33.41 5.13
N ASP A 496 -6.38 -33.73 6.36
CA ASP A 496 -7.79 -33.62 6.77
C ASP A 496 -8.29 -32.17 6.71
N VAL A 497 -7.43 -31.23 7.12
CA VAL A 497 -7.76 -29.80 7.07
C VAL A 497 -7.90 -29.34 5.62
N PHE A 498 -7.03 -29.80 4.72
CA PHE A 498 -7.07 -29.45 3.31
C PHE A 498 -8.36 -29.95 2.64
N GLU A 499 -8.74 -31.22 2.81
CA GLU A 499 -9.99 -31.75 2.23
C GLU A 499 -11.22 -30.96 2.71
N LEU A 500 -11.28 -30.65 4.01
CA LEU A 500 -12.36 -29.83 4.57
C LEU A 500 -12.34 -28.40 4.03
N THR A 501 -11.16 -27.84 3.78
CA THR A 501 -10.98 -26.51 3.19
C THR A 501 -11.46 -26.48 1.74
N VAL A 502 -11.16 -27.53 0.95
CA VAL A 502 -11.69 -27.68 -0.42
C VAL A 502 -13.22 -27.72 -0.39
N TYR A 503 -13.81 -28.52 0.50
CA TYR A 503 -15.27 -28.58 0.65
C TYR A 503 -15.88 -27.23 1.09
N LEU A 504 -15.23 -26.51 2.00
CA LEU A 504 -15.61 -25.15 2.38
C LEU A 504 -15.61 -24.20 1.17
N TYR A 505 -14.60 -24.29 0.30
CA TYR A 505 -14.54 -23.47 -0.91
C TYR A 505 -15.67 -23.78 -1.89
N GLU A 506 -16.01 -25.06 -2.09
CA GLU A 506 -17.17 -25.45 -2.90
C GLU A 506 -18.47 -24.84 -2.37
N LYS A 507 -18.70 -24.92 -1.05
CA LYS A 507 -19.85 -24.24 -0.42
C LYS A 507 -19.79 -22.73 -0.59
N LEU A 508 -18.63 -22.10 -0.46
CA LEU A 508 -18.50 -20.66 -0.70
C LEU A 508 -18.89 -20.29 -2.14
N LYS A 509 -18.49 -21.08 -3.15
CA LYS A 509 -18.85 -20.86 -4.56
C LYS A 509 -20.37 -20.88 -4.76
N TYR A 510 -21.09 -21.82 -4.14
CA TYR A 510 -22.56 -21.83 -4.18
C TYR A 510 -23.15 -20.55 -3.57
N PHE A 511 -22.52 -19.98 -2.53
CA PHE A 511 -23.06 -18.84 -1.79
C PHE A 511 -22.88 -17.58 -2.61
N GLN A 512 -21.70 -17.43 -3.23
CA GLN A 512 -21.43 -16.37 -4.20
C GLN A 512 -22.37 -16.43 -5.41
N LYS A 513 -22.66 -17.62 -5.96
CA LYS A 513 -23.64 -17.78 -7.05
C LYS A 513 -25.03 -17.30 -6.61
N ARG A 514 -25.48 -17.67 -5.41
CA ARG A 514 -26.76 -17.20 -4.84
C ARG A 514 -26.77 -15.68 -4.57
N ALA A 515 -25.64 -15.08 -4.25
CA ALA A 515 -25.47 -13.63 -4.14
C ALA A 515 -25.35 -12.91 -5.51
N ASN A 516 -25.71 -13.58 -6.60
CA ASN A 516 -25.61 -13.09 -7.97
C ASN A 516 -24.22 -12.54 -8.33
N MET A 517 -23.19 -13.31 -7.96
CA MET A 517 -21.79 -13.01 -8.29
C MET A 517 -21.29 -13.95 -9.38
N SER A 518 -20.47 -13.43 -10.30
CA SER A 518 -19.71 -14.25 -11.22
C SER A 518 -18.63 -15.01 -10.46
N VAL A 519 -18.80 -16.33 -10.34
CA VAL A 519 -17.84 -17.22 -9.68
C VAL A 519 -16.92 -17.84 -10.72
N SER A 520 -15.62 -17.66 -10.54
CA SER A 520 -14.62 -18.35 -11.37
C SER A 520 -14.61 -19.84 -11.07
N ASP A 521 -14.49 -20.68 -12.09
CA ASP A 521 -14.34 -22.13 -11.92
C ASP A 521 -12.90 -22.50 -11.52
N ILE A 522 -12.55 -22.13 -10.29
CA ILE A 522 -11.24 -22.39 -9.72
C ILE A 522 -11.26 -23.78 -9.07
N THR A 523 -10.33 -24.63 -9.50
CA THR A 523 -10.03 -25.89 -8.83
C THR A 523 -8.82 -25.68 -7.91
N ILE A 524 -8.97 -25.98 -6.61
CA ILE A 524 -7.85 -25.95 -5.68
C ILE A 524 -6.96 -27.17 -5.96
N PRO A 525 -5.72 -26.99 -6.39
CA PRO A 525 -4.87 -28.10 -6.80
C PRO A 525 -4.42 -28.90 -5.57
N ARG A 526 -4.40 -30.23 -5.71
CA ARG A 526 -3.97 -31.16 -4.69
C ARG A 526 -2.49 -31.50 -4.89
N GLU A 527 -1.68 -31.26 -3.86
CA GLU A 527 -0.27 -31.68 -3.84
C GLU A 527 -0.16 -33.10 -3.26
N ASP A 528 0.82 -33.89 -3.71
CA ASP A 528 1.03 -35.27 -3.20
C ASP A 528 1.29 -35.30 -1.68
N ASN A 529 2.02 -34.29 -1.19
CA ASN A 529 2.30 -34.11 0.22
C ASN A 529 1.62 -32.84 0.73
N ILE A 530 0.49 -33.01 1.41
CA ILE A 530 -0.25 -31.90 2.00
C ILE A 530 0.45 -31.40 3.26
N THR A 531 0.92 -30.15 3.20
CA THR A 531 1.58 -29.46 4.32
C THR A 531 0.69 -28.33 4.85
N PRO A 532 1.02 -27.71 6.00
CA PRO A 532 0.35 -26.48 6.42
C PRO A 532 0.41 -25.36 5.37
N ASN A 533 1.47 -25.31 4.55
CA ASN A 533 1.59 -24.36 3.44
C ASN A 533 0.51 -24.63 2.37
N THR A 534 0.25 -25.90 2.05
CA THR A 534 -0.80 -26.32 1.11
C THR A 534 -2.19 -25.90 1.62
N VAL A 535 -2.47 -26.13 2.92
CA VAL A 535 -3.71 -25.68 3.59
C VAL A 535 -3.83 -24.16 3.57
N TYR A 536 -2.75 -23.43 3.89
CA TYR A 536 -2.72 -21.98 3.92
C TYR A 536 -3.05 -21.37 2.55
N ASN A 537 -2.49 -21.93 1.47
CA ASN A 537 -2.78 -21.51 0.10
C ASN A 537 -4.26 -21.69 -0.26
N ALA A 538 -4.87 -22.82 0.13
CA ALA A 538 -6.29 -23.06 -0.07
C ALA A 538 -7.16 -22.05 0.72
N LEU A 539 -6.82 -21.77 1.98
CA LEU A 539 -7.49 -20.74 2.78
C LEU A 539 -7.34 -19.34 2.18
N ARG A 540 -6.24 -19.02 1.49
CA ARG A 540 -6.06 -17.72 0.81
C ARG A 540 -7.03 -17.55 -0.36
N LEU A 541 -7.35 -18.61 -1.10
CA LEU A 541 -8.37 -18.56 -2.15
C LEU A 541 -9.77 -18.35 -1.54
N ILE A 542 -10.08 -19.02 -0.42
CA ILE A 542 -11.32 -18.79 0.33
C ILE A 542 -11.39 -17.35 0.84
N ASN A 543 -10.30 -16.83 1.42
CA ASN A 543 -10.25 -15.45 1.90
C ASN A 543 -10.46 -14.42 0.77
N ALA A 544 -9.98 -14.71 -0.45
CA ALA A 544 -10.28 -13.90 -1.63
C ALA A 544 -11.79 -13.91 -1.92
N GLY A 545 -12.42 -15.10 -1.96
CA GLY A 545 -13.86 -15.22 -2.23
C GLY A 545 -14.74 -14.57 -1.16
N VAL A 546 -14.37 -14.68 0.12
CA VAL A 546 -15.06 -13.99 1.23
C VAL A 546 -14.89 -12.47 1.13
N ASN A 547 -13.72 -11.98 0.74
CA ASN A 547 -13.53 -10.55 0.49
C ASN A 547 -14.40 -10.05 -0.68
N GLU A 548 -14.54 -10.83 -1.76
CA GLU A 548 -15.45 -10.45 -2.85
C GLU A 548 -16.91 -10.32 -2.36
N LEU A 549 -17.36 -11.19 -1.44
CA LEU A 549 -18.69 -11.08 -0.83
C LEU A 549 -18.83 -9.81 0.01
N LEU A 550 -17.86 -9.52 0.88
CA LEU A 550 -17.86 -8.29 1.68
C LEU A 550 -17.95 -7.05 0.78
N ILE A 551 -17.17 -7.02 -0.31
CA ILE A 551 -17.18 -5.94 -1.29
C ILE A 551 -18.54 -5.82 -1.98
N LYS A 552 -19.12 -6.96 -2.42
CA LYS A 552 -20.43 -7.01 -3.08
C LYS A 552 -21.56 -6.53 -2.15
N MET A 553 -21.45 -6.81 -0.85
CA MET A 553 -22.45 -6.49 0.18
C MET A 553 -22.22 -5.13 0.85
N GLY A 554 -21.17 -4.37 0.49
CA GLY A 554 -20.95 -3.07 1.12
C GLY A 554 -20.42 -3.14 2.55
N ILE A 555 -19.87 -4.28 2.99
CA ILE A 555 -19.45 -4.50 4.38
C ILE A 555 -17.98 -4.09 4.57
N ASP A 556 -17.76 -3.03 5.35
CA ASP A 556 -16.42 -2.68 5.82
C ASP A 556 -16.06 -3.53 7.05
N ALA A 557 -15.12 -4.46 6.88
CA ALA A 557 -14.69 -5.38 7.93
C ALA A 557 -13.36 -4.96 8.59
N GLU A 558 -12.85 -3.76 8.30
CA GLU A 558 -11.49 -3.37 8.68
C GLU A 558 -11.27 -3.31 10.19
N GLU A 559 -12.10 -2.56 10.91
CA GLU A 559 -11.98 -2.38 12.36
C GLU A 559 -12.15 -3.71 13.11
N ALA A 560 -13.11 -4.53 12.68
CA ALA A 560 -13.35 -5.84 13.26
C ALA A 560 -12.13 -6.77 13.16
N MET A 561 -11.28 -6.63 12.13
CA MET A 561 -10.08 -7.45 11.97
C MET A 561 -8.92 -7.03 12.88
N LEU A 562 -8.89 -5.79 13.39
CA LEU A 562 -7.82 -5.31 14.28
C LEU A 562 -7.83 -6.02 15.64
N SER A 563 -8.98 -6.58 16.04
CA SER A 563 -9.19 -7.23 17.34
C SER A 563 -8.64 -8.67 17.43
N LEU A 564 -8.17 -9.25 16.33
CA LEU A 564 -7.76 -10.66 16.32
C LEU A 564 -6.36 -10.83 16.91
N SER A 565 -6.29 -11.48 18.07
CA SER A 565 -5.03 -11.84 18.71
C SER A 565 -4.23 -12.83 17.87
N LYS A 566 -2.90 -12.77 18.03
CA LYS A 566 -2.00 -13.74 17.42
C LYS A 566 -2.27 -15.10 18.04
N ALA A 567 -2.49 -16.12 17.21
CA ALA A 567 -2.69 -17.47 17.71
C ALA A 567 -1.36 -18.11 18.12
N GLU A 568 -1.36 -18.79 19.26
CA GLU A 568 -0.23 -19.55 19.80
C GLU A 568 -0.66 -20.97 20.13
N ASN A 569 0.31 -21.89 20.11
CA ASN A 569 0.17 -23.30 20.47
C ASN A 569 -1.00 -24.03 19.76
N LYS A 570 -1.25 -23.68 18.50
CA LYS A 570 -2.25 -24.32 17.64
C LYS A 570 -1.68 -25.53 16.95
N THR A 571 -2.57 -26.48 16.69
CA THR A 571 -2.34 -27.75 16.01
C THR A 571 -3.20 -27.82 14.73
N PRO A 572 -2.95 -28.77 13.82
CA PRO A 572 -3.85 -29.00 12.68
C PRO A 572 -5.30 -29.30 13.12
N SER A 573 -5.50 -29.91 14.28
CA SER A 573 -6.84 -30.16 14.83
C SER A 573 -7.60 -28.89 15.19
N ASP A 574 -6.91 -27.87 15.73
CA ASP A 574 -7.52 -26.57 16.01
C ASP A 574 -7.96 -25.88 14.72
N VAL A 575 -7.11 -25.96 13.68
CA VAL A 575 -7.44 -25.43 12.35
C VAL A 575 -8.63 -26.16 11.77
N TYR A 576 -8.64 -27.51 11.83
CA TYR A 576 -9.76 -28.33 11.37
C TYR A 576 -11.07 -27.93 12.06
N ALA A 577 -11.07 -27.83 13.39
CA ALA A 577 -12.25 -27.47 14.17
C ALA A 577 -12.82 -26.11 13.73
N LEU A 578 -11.94 -25.13 13.52
CA LEU A 578 -12.34 -23.78 13.13
C LEU A 578 -12.85 -23.70 11.68
N VAL A 579 -12.20 -24.42 10.75
CA VAL A 579 -12.68 -24.54 9.36
C VAL A 579 -14.04 -25.24 9.33
N ASN A 580 -14.23 -26.30 10.12
CA ASN A 580 -15.50 -27.01 10.24
C ASN A 580 -16.62 -26.12 10.80
N LYS A 581 -16.30 -25.33 11.84
CA LYS A 581 -17.23 -24.32 12.37
C LYS A 581 -17.63 -23.32 11.28
N THR A 582 -16.66 -22.81 10.52
CA THR A 582 -16.90 -21.84 9.44
C THR A 582 -17.75 -22.44 8.32
N LEU A 583 -17.51 -23.70 7.96
CA LEU A 583 -18.32 -24.45 7.00
C LEU A 583 -19.78 -24.55 7.46
N ARG A 584 -20.03 -25.01 8.69
CA ARG A 584 -21.38 -25.10 9.23
C ARG A 584 -22.08 -23.74 9.27
N GLN A 585 -21.34 -22.67 9.57
CA GLN A 585 -21.89 -21.31 9.52
C GLN A 585 -22.34 -20.94 8.11
N ILE A 586 -21.51 -21.19 7.10
CA ILE A 586 -21.90 -20.99 5.69
C ILE A 586 -23.12 -21.85 5.32
N GLU A 587 -23.17 -23.11 5.74
CA GLU A 587 -24.32 -23.99 5.49
C GLU A 587 -25.63 -23.48 6.11
N ILE A 588 -25.56 -22.81 7.27
CA ILE A 588 -26.74 -22.14 7.87
C ILE A 588 -27.13 -20.91 7.05
N LEU A 589 -26.16 -20.12 6.57
CA LEU A 589 -26.42 -18.99 5.65
C LEU A 589 -27.15 -19.46 4.37
N PHE A 590 -26.98 -20.72 3.96
CA PHE A 590 -27.72 -21.30 2.84
C PHE A 590 -29.15 -21.71 3.16
N LYS A 591 -29.41 -22.24 4.35
CA LYS A 591 -30.71 -22.81 4.68
C LYS A 591 -31.79 -21.76 4.92
N ASP A 592 -31.37 -20.53 5.20
CA ASP A 592 -32.32 -19.47 5.48
C ASP A 592 -33.16 -19.11 4.25
N SER A 593 -34.48 -19.24 4.40
CA SER A 593 -35.51 -18.89 3.43
C SER A 593 -35.64 -17.38 3.23
N SER A 594 -35.08 -16.57 4.14
CA SER A 594 -35.07 -15.10 4.07
C SER A 594 -34.41 -14.56 2.79
N TYR A 595 -33.54 -15.34 2.14
CA TYR A 595 -32.88 -14.94 0.88
C TYR A 595 -33.83 -14.84 -0.32
N SER A 596 -35.02 -15.41 -0.26
CA SER A 596 -36.07 -15.19 -1.27
C SER A 596 -36.52 -13.72 -1.37
N LYS A 597 -36.13 -12.87 -0.40
CA LYS A 597 -36.48 -11.45 -0.33
C LYS A 597 -35.39 -10.50 -0.88
N ILE A 598 -34.27 -11.03 -1.39
CA ILE A 598 -33.15 -10.22 -1.93
C ILE A 598 -33.17 -10.19 -3.47
N GLU A 599 -34.06 -10.97 -4.10
CA GLU A 599 -34.51 -10.79 -5.49
C GLU A 599 -35.70 -9.81 -5.52
#